data_AF-E9GUP7-F1
#
_entry.id   AF-E9GUP7-F1
#
_cell.length_a   1.000
_cell.length_b   1.000
_cell.length_c   1.000
_cell.angle_alpha   90.00
_cell.angle_beta   90.00
_cell.angle_gamma   90.00
#
_symmetry.space_group_name_H-M   'P 1'
#
loop_
_entity.id
_entity.type
_entity.pdbx_description
1 polymer ?
#
loop_
_entity_poly.entity_id
_entity_poly.type
_entity_poly.pdbx_seq_one_letter_code
_entity_poly.pdbx_strand_id
1 'polypeptide(L)'
;VTFTIGTKYSLRAKHCMAHDVVVVVIQYRLGALGYLTLDTEEIPGNAGMADQVEALRWIQKFIKYFGGNKDNVTVVGESAGAASVGFLLLCPQAREERLFHNAIAESGSMLTEWALDRNTTKHGYRIAELAGCPLEPYADLLHCLR
;
A
#
# COMPACT_ATOMS: atom_id res chain seq x y z
N VAL A 1 -5.97 10.74 -8.70
CA VAL A 1 -5.60 11.13 -7.31
C VAL A 1 -5.51 9.90 -6.39
N THR A 2 -5.93 8.72 -6.83
CA THR A 2 -5.83 7.49 -6.04
C THR A 2 -4.37 7.06 -5.84
N PHE A 3 -4.00 6.69 -4.62
CA PHE A 3 -2.64 6.27 -4.22
C PHE A 3 -1.52 7.30 -4.40
N THR A 4 -1.83 8.56 -4.74
CA THR A 4 -0.81 9.60 -4.99
C THR A 4 -0.60 10.56 -3.82
N ILE A 5 -1.57 10.66 -2.90
CA ILE A 5 -1.54 11.57 -1.75
C ILE A 5 -2.10 10.88 -0.51
N GLY A 6 -1.73 11.36 0.68
CA GLY A 6 -2.26 10.86 1.94
C GLY A 6 -1.24 10.94 3.07
N THR A 7 -1.72 11.08 4.30
CA THR A 7 -0.87 11.04 5.49
C THR A 7 -1.64 10.62 6.73
N LYS A 8 -0.95 9.94 7.65
CA LYS A 8 -1.47 9.51 8.96
C LYS A 8 -2.01 10.68 9.79
N TYR A 9 -1.49 11.89 9.59
CA TYR A 9 -1.90 13.08 10.33
C TYR A 9 -3.34 13.52 10.02
N SER A 10 -3.91 13.06 8.90
CA SER A 10 -5.30 13.34 8.55
C SER A 10 -6.30 12.55 9.40
N LEU A 11 -5.88 11.41 9.97
CA LEU A 11 -6.76 10.58 10.80
C LEU A 11 -6.81 11.12 12.23
N ARG A 12 -8.02 11.47 12.69
CA ARG A 12 -8.28 11.82 14.09
C ARG A 12 -8.90 10.63 14.82
N ALA A 13 -8.05 9.79 15.39
CA ALA A 13 -8.46 8.57 16.08
C ALA A 13 -9.18 8.77 17.44
N LYS A 14 -9.49 10.02 17.84
CA LYS A 14 -10.05 10.35 19.17
C LYS A 14 -11.28 9.51 19.53
N HIS A 15 -12.20 9.32 18.57
CA HIS A 15 -13.44 8.57 18.81
C HIS A 15 -13.18 7.08 18.97
N CYS A 16 -12.29 6.49 18.18
CA CYS A 16 -11.90 5.08 18.31
C CYS A 16 -11.21 4.83 19.65
N MET A 17 -10.32 5.73 20.08
CA MET A 17 -9.61 5.62 21.37
C MET A 17 -10.51 5.81 22.61
N ALA A 18 -11.80 6.14 22.44
CA ALA A 18 -12.77 6.09 23.53
C ALA A 18 -13.24 4.66 23.84
N HIS A 19 -12.91 3.70 22.97
CA HIS A 19 -13.19 2.28 23.14
C HIS A 19 -11.90 1.52 23.48
N ASP A 20 -12.04 0.29 23.97
CA ASP A 20 -10.92 -0.59 24.32
C ASP A 20 -10.30 -1.23 23.06
N VAL A 21 -9.60 -0.40 22.28
CA VAL A 21 -8.95 -0.76 21.03
C VAL A 21 -7.59 -0.10 20.89
N VAL A 22 -6.66 -0.79 20.23
CA VAL A 22 -5.40 -0.19 19.78
C VAL A 22 -5.55 0.24 18.33
N VAL A 23 -5.37 1.53 18.08
CA VAL A 23 -5.40 2.10 16.73
C VAL A 23 -3.98 2.23 16.18
N VAL A 24 -3.72 1.59 15.04
CA VAL A 24 -2.45 1.72 14.32
C VAL A 24 -2.70 2.43 12.99
N VAL A 25 -1.97 3.51 12.74
CA VAL A 25 -2.04 4.25 11.47
C VAL A 25 -0.71 4.14 10.76
N ILE A 26 -0.73 3.53 9.58
CA ILE A 26 0.47 3.25 8.79
C ILE A 26 0.70 4.33 7.75
N GLN A 27 1.95 4.45 7.31
CA GLN A 27 2.33 5.15 6.09
C GLN A 27 2.88 4.12 5.12
N TYR A 28 2.59 4.28 3.84
CA TYR A 28 3.16 3.50 2.75
C TYR A 28 3.56 4.46 1.62
N ARG A 29 4.46 4.03 0.73
CA ARG A 29 4.90 4.84 -0.40
C ARG A 29 3.74 5.15 -1.35
N LEU A 30 3.71 6.37 -1.87
CA LEU A 30 2.65 6.90 -2.73
C LEU A 30 3.19 7.24 -4.12
N GLY A 31 2.29 7.33 -5.09
CA GLY A 31 2.60 7.73 -6.47
C GLY A 31 3.66 6.84 -7.12
N ALA A 32 4.52 7.44 -7.95
CA ALA A 32 5.58 6.70 -8.63
C ALA A 32 6.51 5.94 -7.65
N LEU A 33 6.85 6.53 -6.50
CA LEU A 33 7.72 5.87 -5.51
C LEU A 33 7.10 4.61 -4.91
N GLY A 34 5.77 4.50 -4.90
CA GLY A 34 5.06 3.33 -4.39
C GLY A 34 4.64 2.33 -5.46
N TYR A 35 4.39 2.79 -6.68
CA TYR A 35 3.65 2.00 -7.67
C TYR A 35 4.23 2.04 -9.09
N LEU A 36 5.36 2.73 -9.31
CA LEU A 36 6.08 2.65 -10.59
C LEU A 36 6.46 1.19 -10.88
N THR A 37 6.18 0.74 -12.10
CA THR A 37 6.63 -0.57 -12.61
C THR A 37 7.05 -0.43 -14.05
N LEU A 38 8.14 -1.11 -14.40
CA LEU A 38 8.55 -1.34 -15.79
C LEU A 38 8.32 -2.80 -16.22
N ASP A 39 7.66 -3.60 -15.37
CA ASP A 39 7.50 -5.06 -15.53
C ASP A 39 8.84 -5.79 -15.64
N THR A 40 9.77 -5.39 -14.76
CA THR A 40 11.16 -5.88 -14.67
C THR A 40 11.44 -6.35 -13.25
N GLU A 41 12.52 -7.11 -13.05
CA GLU A 41 12.92 -7.59 -11.73
C GLU A 41 13.28 -6.43 -10.78
N GLU A 42 13.94 -5.37 -11.28
CA GLU A 42 14.38 -4.24 -10.44
C GLU A 42 13.27 -3.25 -10.12
N ILE A 43 12.28 -3.11 -11.00
CA ILE A 43 11.12 -2.23 -10.82
C ILE A 43 9.82 -3.04 -11.07
N PRO A 44 9.46 -3.96 -10.17
CA PRO A 44 8.30 -4.85 -10.35
C PRO A 44 6.97 -4.15 -10.04
N GLY A 45 6.99 -3.02 -9.32
CA GLY A 45 5.80 -2.30 -8.86
C GLY A 45 5.32 -2.70 -7.47
N ASN A 46 4.16 -2.15 -7.08
CA ASN A 46 3.46 -2.46 -5.84
C ASN A 46 4.29 -2.32 -4.55
N ALA A 47 5.34 -1.50 -4.57
CA ALA A 47 6.17 -1.23 -3.41
C ALA A 47 5.36 -0.64 -2.24
N GLY A 48 4.34 0.19 -2.54
CA GLY A 48 3.38 0.68 -1.55
C GLY A 48 2.50 -0.41 -0.95
N MET A 49 2.13 -1.45 -1.71
CA MET A 49 1.43 -2.62 -1.14
C MET A 49 2.37 -3.46 -0.28
N ALA A 50 3.62 -3.63 -0.69
CA ALA A 50 4.63 -4.31 0.10
C ALA A 50 4.88 -3.60 1.45
N ASP A 51 4.89 -2.26 1.46
CA ASP A 51 4.99 -1.48 2.70
C ASP A 51 3.82 -1.77 3.65
N GLN A 52 2.60 -1.92 3.13
CA GLN A 52 1.42 -2.25 3.95
C GLN A 52 1.52 -3.66 4.53
N VAL A 53 2.01 -4.64 3.76
CA VAL A 53 2.28 -6.00 4.24
C VAL A 53 3.35 -5.99 5.33
N GLU A 54 4.44 -5.26 5.15
CA GLU A 54 5.48 -5.12 6.18
C GLU A 54 4.98 -4.43 7.45
N ALA A 55 4.12 -3.43 7.32
CA ALA A 55 3.49 -2.80 8.47
C ALA A 55 2.61 -3.79 9.25
N LEU A 56 1.90 -4.69 8.55
CA LEU A 56 1.14 -5.76 9.19
C LEU A 56 2.04 -6.81 9.86
N ARG A 57 3.16 -7.19 9.25
CA ARG A 57 4.19 -8.05 9.88
C ARG A 57 4.74 -7.41 11.15
N TRP A 58 4.98 -6.10 11.13
CA TRP A 58 5.38 -5.34 12.31
C TRP A 58 4.29 -5.39 13.40
N ILE A 59 3.02 -5.17 13.04
CA ILE A 59 1.88 -5.27 13.97
C ILE A 59 1.84 -6.66 14.60
N GLN A 60 1.90 -7.73 13.80
CA GLN A 60 1.91 -9.11 14.29
C GLN A 60 3.02 -9.37 15.30
N LYS A 61 4.22 -8.80 15.08
CA LYS A 61 5.39 -9.00 15.94
C LYS A 61 5.35 -8.17 17.22
N PHE A 62 4.81 -6.94 17.17
CA PHE A 62 5.02 -5.94 18.23
C PHE A 62 3.76 -5.45 18.93
N ILE A 63 2.56 -5.65 18.38
CA ILE A 63 1.34 -5.02 18.91
C ILE A 63 1.02 -5.42 20.36
N LYS A 64 1.46 -6.61 20.78
CA LYS A 64 1.35 -7.09 22.17
C LYS A 64 2.00 -6.15 23.20
N TYR A 65 3.06 -5.45 22.82
CA TYR A 65 3.75 -4.51 23.72
C TYR A 65 2.97 -3.19 23.91
N PHE A 66 1.96 -2.96 23.10
CA PHE A 66 1.06 -1.80 23.16
C PHE A 66 -0.33 -2.19 23.70
N GLY A 67 -0.48 -3.40 24.25
CA GLY A 67 -1.75 -3.91 24.77
C GLY A 67 -2.71 -4.47 23.72
N GLY A 68 -2.30 -4.57 22.45
CA GLY A 68 -3.14 -5.12 21.39
C GLY A 68 -3.06 -6.64 21.26
N ASN A 69 -4.09 -7.23 20.66
CA ASN A 69 -4.16 -8.66 20.38
C ASN A 69 -3.81 -8.96 18.91
N LYS A 70 -2.68 -9.63 18.68
CA LYS A 70 -2.23 -10.02 17.33
C LYS A 70 -3.18 -11.00 16.62
N ASP A 71 -3.95 -11.77 17.40
CA ASP A 71 -4.92 -12.75 16.91
C ASP A 71 -6.31 -12.13 16.68
N ASN A 72 -6.45 -10.81 16.84
CA ASN A 72 -7.65 -10.06 16.54
C ASN A 72 -7.34 -8.69 15.90
N VAL A 73 -6.69 -8.74 14.73
CA VAL A 73 -6.33 -7.55 13.95
C VAL A 73 -7.40 -7.28 12.88
N THR A 74 -7.90 -6.05 12.82
CA THR A 74 -8.85 -5.59 11.80
C THR A 74 -8.18 -4.55 10.91
N VAL A 75 -8.15 -4.78 9.60
CA VAL A 75 -7.69 -3.77 8.63
C VAL A 75 -8.87 -2.90 8.20
N VAL A 76 -8.68 -1.59 8.21
CA VAL A 76 -9.72 -0.61 7.87
C VAL A 76 -9.14 0.39 6.87
N GLY A 77 -9.91 0.72 5.84
CA GLY A 77 -9.50 1.70 4.85
C GLY A 77 -10.67 2.37 4.17
N GLU A 78 -10.47 3.63 3.78
CA GLU A 78 -11.44 4.46 3.05
C GLU A 78 -10.88 4.80 1.66
N SER A 79 -11.73 4.87 0.63
CA SER A 79 -11.36 5.22 -0.74
C SER A 79 -10.22 4.34 -1.29
N ALA A 80 -9.05 4.91 -1.61
CA ALA A 80 -7.85 4.16 -1.99
C ALA A 80 -7.43 3.12 -0.92
N GLY A 81 -7.61 3.45 0.36
CA GLY A 81 -7.39 2.53 1.47
C GLY A 81 -8.37 1.35 1.45
N ALA A 82 -9.63 1.56 1.05
CA ALA A 82 -10.60 0.49 0.89
C ALA A 82 -10.23 -0.46 -0.27
N ALA A 83 -9.69 0.08 -1.37
CA ALA A 83 -9.09 -0.73 -2.43
C ALA A 83 -7.89 -1.55 -1.92
N SER A 84 -7.00 -0.93 -1.13
CA SER A 84 -5.91 -1.64 -0.43
C SER A 84 -6.40 -2.77 0.47
N VAL A 85 -7.46 -2.58 1.25
CA VAL A 85 -8.08 -3.65 2.04
C VAL A 85 -8.52 -4.81 1.16
N GLY A 86 -9.16 -4.53 0.02
CA GLY A 86 -9.51 -5.55 -0.98
C GLY A 86 -8.29 -6.31 -1.53
N PHE A 87 -7.22 -5.59 -1.88
CA PHE A 87 -5.99 -6.23 -2.35
C PHE A 87 -5.29 -7.07 -1.26
N LEU A 88 -5.30 -6.62 -0.01
CA LEU A 88 -4.74 -7.36 1.13
C LEU A 88 -5.51 -8.66 1.41
N LEU A 89 -6.84 -8.67 1.19
CA LEU A 89 -7.64 -9.89 1.29
C LEU A 89 -7.25 -10.95 0.23
N LEU A 90 -6.77 -10.52 -0.94
CA LEU A 90 -6.31 -11.41 -2.01
C LEU A 90 -4.81 -11.70 -1.98
N CYS A 91 -4.03 -10.94 -1.22
CA CYS A 91 -2.59 -11.08 -1.11
C CYS A 91 -2.23 -12.43 -0.47
N PRO A 92 -1.54 -13.36 -1.21
CA PRO A 92 -1.17 -14.66 -0.66
C PRO A 92 -0.33 -14.55 0.60
N GLN A 93 0.65 -13.63 0.61
CA GLN A 93 1.52 -13.40 1.76
C GLN A 93 0.72 -13.01 3.01
N ALA A 94 -0.23 -12.08 2.87
CA ALA A 94 -1.05 -11.64 4.00
C ALA A 94 -1.95 -12.75 4.55
N ARG A 95 -2.46 -13.61 3.65
CA ARG A 95 -3.31 -14.76 4.01
C ARG A 95 -2.51 -15.88 4.66
N GLU A 96 -1.40 -16.29 4.06
CA GLU A 96 -0.57 -17.42 4.51
C GLU A 96 0.08 -17.13 5.87
N GLU A 97 0.54 -15.90 6.07
CA GLU A 97 1.09 -15.45 7.35
C GLU A 97 0.01 -15.04 8.37
N ARG A 98 -1.28 -15.09 7.98
CA ARG A 98 -2.43 -14.69 8.81
C ARG A 98 -2.26 -13.32 9.45
N LEU A 99 -1.89 -12.32 8.64
CA LEU A 99 -1.51 -11.00 9.12
C LEU A 99 -2.66 -10.18 9.71
N PHE A 100 -3.91 -10.50 9.37
CA PHE A 100 -5.11 -9.89 9.93
C PHE A 100 -6.30 -10.87 9.89
N HIS A 101 -7.39 -10.49 10.58
CA HIS A 101 -8.52 -11.37 10.89
C HIS A 101 -9.85 -10.82 10.37
N ASN A 102 -10.02 -9.49 10.38
CA ASN A 102 -11.23 -8.83 9.91
C ASN A 102 -10.87 -7.67 8.96
N ALA A 103 -11.82 -7.26 8.13
CA ALA A 103 -11.63 -6.21 7.15
C ALA A 103 -12.85 -5.29 7.06
N ILE A 104 -12.61 -3.98 6.97
CA ILE A 104 -13.64 -2.96 6.72
C ILE A 104 -13.15 -2.09 5.57
N ALA A 105 -13.96 -2.00 4.51
CA ALA A 105 -13.67 -1.23 3.30
C ALA A 105 -14.77 -0.18 3.10
N GLU A 106 -14.41 1.09 3.23
CA GLU A 106 -15.35 2.22 3.20
C GLU A 106 -15.21 3.01 1.88
N SER A 107 -16.30 3.21 1.15
CA SER A 107 -16.34 4.09 -0.04
C SER A 107 -15.28 3.78 -1.11
N GLY A 108 -14.90 2.51 -1.28
CA GLY A 108 -13.98 2.05 -2.31
C GLY A 108 -13.90 0.53 -2.39
N SER A 109 -13.27 0.01 -3.44
CA SER A 109 -13.07 -1.43 -3.65
C SER A 109 -11.94 -1.67 -4.65
N MET A 110 -11.29 -2.84 -4.56
CA MET A 110 -10.31 -3.29 -5.56
C MET A 110 -10.89 -3.42 -6.98
N LEU A 111 -12.21 -3.48 -7.10
CA LEU A 111 -12.92 -3.57 -8.39
C LEU A 111 -13.23 -2.22 -9.01
N THR A 112 -12.96 -1.12 -8.31
CA THR A 112 -13.16 0.22 -8.88
C THR A 112 -12.15 0.47 -10.00
N GLU A 113 -12.58 1.18 -11.05
CA GLU A 113 -11.76 1.39 -12.25
C GLU A 113 -10.42 2.08 -11.94
N TRP A 114 -10.41 2.98 -10.96
CA TRP A 114 -9.22 3.74 -10.55
C TRP A 114 -8.30 2.98 -9.58
N ALA A 115 -8.68 1.78 -9.10
CA ALA A 115 -7.89 1.03 -8.13
C ALA A 115 -6.72 0.27 -8.77
N LEU A 116 -6.80 -0.02 -10.06
CA LEU A 116 -5.79 -0.77 -10.80
C LEU A 116 -5.50 -0.08 -12.12
N ASP A 117 -4.22 0.15 -12.38
CA ASP A 117 -3.75 0.54 -13.70
C ASP A 117 -3.61 -0.70 -14.59
N ARG A 118 -4.23 -0.66 -15.77
CA ARG A 118 -4.18 -1.76 -16.75
C ARG A 118 -3.08 -1.59 -17.80
N ASN A 119 -2.41 -0.43 -17.83
CA ASN A 119 -1.35 -0.09 -18.77
C ASN A 119 -0.07 0.35 -18.02
N THR A 120 0.24 -0.34 -16.92
CA THR A 120 1.27 0.03 -15.94
C THR A 120 2.63 0.30 -16.57
N THR A 121 3.14 -0.59 -17.41
CA THR A 121 4.45 -0.44 -18.07
C THR A 121 4.48 0.79 -18.96
N LYS A 122 3.42 1.05 -19.74
CA LYS A 122 3.32 2.24 -20.60
C LYS A 122 3.36 3.52 -19.76
N HIS A 123 2.62 3.56 -18.66
CA HIS A 123 2.63 4.71 -17.75
C HIS A 123 3.97 4.85 -17.03
N GLY A 124 4.64 3.74 -16.70
CA GLY A 124 5.98 3.72 -16.12
C GLY A 124 7.02 4.38 -17.03
N TYR A 125 7.09 3.96 -18.30
CA TYR A 125 7.96 4.60 -19.30
C TYR A 125 7.60 6.07 -19.54
N ARG A 126 6.31 6.42 -19.52
CA ARG A 126 5.88 7.82 -19.64
C ARG A 126 6.34 8.67 -18.44
N ILE A 127 6.33 8.13 -17.22
CA ILE A 127 6.87 8.81 -16.04
C ILE A 127 8.38 9.02 -16.21
N ALA A 128 9.12 8.01 -16.68
CA ALA A 128 10.55 8.13 -16.93
C ALA A 128 10.89 9.21 -17.97
N GLU A 129 10.15 9.24 -19.08
CA GLU A 129 10.30 10.27 -20.12
C GLU A 129 10.02 11.67 -19.56
N LEU A 130 8.96 11.84 -18.79
CA LEU A 130 8.61 13.12 -18.16
C LEU A 130 9.62 13.55 -17.08
N ALA A 131 10.30 12.59 -16.44
CA ALA A 131 11.40 12.86 -15.51
C ALA A 131 12.71 13.21 -16.23
N GLY A 132 12.76 13.13 -17.57
CA GLY A 132 13.96 13.39 -18.36
C GLY A 132 14.96 12.24 -18.37
N CYS A 133 14.53 11.02 -18.02
CA CYS A 133 15.40 9.85 -18.03
C CYS A 133 15.59 9.28 -19.44
N PRO A 134 16.81 8.82 -19.79
CA PRO A 134 17.02 8.06 -21.01
C PRO A 134 16.23 6.75 -20.95
N LEU A 135 15.58 6.35 -22.04
CA LEU A 135 14.82 5.10 -22.09
C LEU A 135 15.69 3.89 -22.45
N GLU A 136 16.80 4.14 -23.15
CA GLU A 136 17.78 3.14 -23.53
C GLU A 136 19.20 3.72 -23.39
N PRO A 137 20.20 2.91 -22.98
CA PRO A 137 20.08 1.53 -22.52
C PRO A 137 19.36 1.43 -21.16
N TYR A 138 18.72 0.28 -20.87
CA TYR A 138 17.99 0.04 -19.61
C TYR A 138 18.80 0.36 -18.33
N ALA A 139 20.13 0.16 -18.36
CA ALA A 139 21.00 0.50 -17.23
C ALA A 139 20.97 2.00 -16.89
N ASP A 140 20.95 2.87 -17.91
CA ASP A 140 20.91 4.33 -17.73
C ASP A 140 19.52 4.79 -17.27
N LEU A 141 18.46 4.15 -17.78
CA LEU A 141 17.09 4.34 -17.31
C LEU A 141 16.97 4.02 -15.81
N LEU A 142 17.46 2.84 -15.41
CA LEU A 142 17.42 2.36 -14.03
C LEU A 142 18.23 3.27 -13.09
N HIS A 143 19.40 3.72 -13.52
CA HIS A 143 20.23 4.64 -12.75
C HIS A 143 19.54 5.99 -12.57
N CYS A 144 18.89 6.52 -13.61
CA CYS A 144 18.20 7.81 -13.55
C CYS A 144 16.94 7.80 -12.66
N LEU A 145 16.21 6.68 -12.64
CA LEU A 145 14.98 6.55 -11.85
C LEU A 145 15.20 6.34 -10.34
N ARG A 146 16.44 6.09 -9.91
CA ARG A 146 16.84 5.86 -8.51
C ARG A 146 17.30 7.16 -7.86
#